data_AF-A0AAU5D0K1-F1
#
_entry.id   AF-A0AAU5D0K1-F1
#
_cell.length_a   1.000
_cell.length_b   1.000
_cell.length_c   1.000
_cell.angle_alpha   90.00
_cell.angle_beta   90.00
_cell.angle_gamma   90.00
#
_symmetry.space_group_name_H-M   'P 1'
#
loop_
_entity.id
_entity.type
_entity.pdbx_description
1 polymer ?
#
loop_
_entity_poly.entity_id
_entity_poly.type
_entity_poly.pdbx_seq_one_letter_code
_entity_poly.pdbx_strand_id
1 'polypeptide(L)'
;MNEPVDPRKAPPITVARDADTGRITARGGDGLAHGILERTFFLREVRGCTWHRMSPTVEPADQAAVAKLAVARLQAAGYRVQADAEFATSTTDSRYVTTGRSIANLAESIREAGSPAEVSDRLEEVTAAHDGILASLGQLLHSLASVYDGLGGPADRHVAARMRYLAEHRLGPITADLLHTRAELADRTTAPARPGTALPAAALPASPASTASGRTR
;
A
#
# COMPACT_ATOMS: atom_id res chain seq x y z
N MET A 1 -24.47 -17.67 -12.11
CA MET A 1 -23.26 -18.48 -11.90
C MET A 1 -22.10 -17.56 -12.21
N ASN A 2 -21.58 -16.88 -11.18
CA ASN A 2 -20.51 -15.90 -11.35
C ASN A 2 -19.18 -16.65 -11.39
N GLU A 3 -18.52 -16.57 -12.52
CA GLU A 3 -17.20 -17.14 -12.73
C GLU A 3 -16.18 -16.44 -11.82
N PRO A 4 -15.29 -17.18 -11.14
CA PRO A 4 -14.28 -16.56 -10.29
C PRO A 4 -13.28 -15.78 -11.15
N VAL A 5 -13.15 -14.48 -10.89
CA VAL A 5 -12.14 -13.62 -11.51
C VAL A 5 -10.76 -14.16 -11.15
N ASP A 6 -10.04 -14.66 -12.16
CA ASP A 6 -8.63 -15.04 -12.07
C ASP A 6 -7.80 -13.81 -11.65
N PRO A 7 -7.05 -13.85 -10.54
CA PRO A 7 -6.24 -12.73 -10.05
C PRO A 7 -5.08 -12.31 -10.98
N ARG A 8 -4.92 -12.93 -12.16
CA ARG A 8 -3.78 -12.73 -13.08
C ARG A 8 -3.94 -11.69 -14.20
N LYS A 9 -4.99 -10.89 -14.24
CA LYS A 9 -5.12 -9.80 -15.24
C LYS A 9 -5.77 -8.53 -14.69
N ALA A 10 -5.11 -7.86 -13.74
CA ALA A 10 -5.32 -6.41 -13.66
C ALA A 10 -4.97 -5.81 -15.04
N PRO A 11 -5.83 -4.96 -15.63
CA PRO A 11 -5.56 -4.36 -16.92
C PRO A 11 -4.23 -3.58 -16.86
N PRO A 12 -3.39 -3.67 -17.90
CA PRO A 12 -2.08 -3.03 -17.90
C PRO A 12 -2.23 -1.51 -17.77
N ILE A 13 -1.29 -0.89 -17.05
CA ILE A 13 -1.26 0.57 -16.96
C ILE A 13 -0.73 1.08 -18.30
N THR A 14 -1.48 1.96 -18.95
CA THR A 14 -1.06 2.58 -20.21
C THR A 14 -0.48 3.96 -19.91
N VAL A 15 0.70 4.27 -20.44
CA VAL A 15 1.34 5.61 -20.39
C VAL A 15 1.66 6.05 -21.81
N ALA A 16 0.91 7.00 -22.34
CA ALA A 16 0.98 7.37 -23.75
C ALA A 16 0.83 8.88 -23.96
N ARG A 17 1.36 9.38 -25.07
CA ARG A 17 1.11 10.72 -25.56
C ARG A 17 -0.20 10.70 -26.33
N ASP A 18 -1.16 11.47 -25.83
CA ASP A 18 -2.45 11.66 -26.48
C ASP A 18 -2.25 12.34 -27.84
N ALA A 19 -2.74 11.72 -28.92
CA ALA A 19 -2.49 12.16 -30.28
C ALA A 19 -3.17 13.50 -30.61
N ASP A 20 -4.33 13.77 -30.00
CA ASP A 20 -5.13 14.96 -30.29
C ASP A 20 -4.61 16.19 -29.54
N THR A 21 -4.15 16.00 -28.31
CA THR A 21 -3.75 17.10 -27.41
C THR A 21 -2.24 17.20 -27.21
N GLY A 22 -1.46 16.20 -27.63
CA GLY A 22 -0.03 16.09 -27.40
C GLY A 22 0.37 15.85 -25.94
N ARG A 23 -0.61 15.70 -25.03
CA ARG A 23 -0.38 15.56 -23.59
C ARG A 23 -0.03 14.12 -23.23
N ILE A 24 0.91 13.94 -22.31
CA ILE A 24 1.19 12.61 -21.76
C ILE A 24 0.12 12.26 -20.74
N THR A 25 -0.51 11.10 -20.91
CA THR A 25 -1.57 10.60 -20.04
C THR A 25 -1.26 9.19 -19.55
N ALA A 26 -1.86 8.83 -18.42
CA ALA A 26 -1.79 7.49 -17.86
C ALA A 26 -3.16 6.98 -17.42
N ARG A 27 -3.45 5.71 -17.70
CA ARG A 27 -4.75 5.06 -17.43
C ARG A 27 -4.56 3.65 -16.87
N GLY A 28 -5.54 3.21 -16.08
CA GLY A 28 -5.55 1.88 -15.46
C GLY A 28 -4.83 1.83 -14.11
N GLY A 29 -4.59 0.62 -13.63
CA GLY A 29 -4.03 0.36 -12.31
C GLY A 29 -5.04 0.49 -11.16
N ASP A 30 -4.52 0.47 -9.94
CA ASP A 30 -5.27 0.57 -8.69
C ASP A 30 -4.92 1.88 -7.94
N GLY A 31 -5.37 1.99 -6.69
CA GLY A 31 -5.07 3.14 -5.84
C GLY A 31 -3.57 3.41 -5.66
N LEU A 32 -2.71 2.38 -5.64
CA LEU A 32 -1.28 2.64 -5.57
C LEU A 32 -0.76 3.19 -6.88
N ALA A 33 -1.11 2.58 -8.02
CA ALA A 33 -0.69 3.07 -9.33
C ALA A 33 -1.02 4.56 -9.51
N HIS A 34 -2.21 4.98 -9.08
CA HIS A 34 -2.60 6.39 -9.06
C HIS A 34 -1.68 7.24 -8.17
N GLY A 35 -1.37 6.79 -6.95
CA GLY A 35 -0.43 7.47 -6.06
C GLY A 35 1.00 7.56 -6.63
N ILE A 36 1.48 6.56 -7.36
CA ILE A 36 2.80 6.58 -8.03
C ILE A 36 2.83 7.68 -9.09
N LEU A 37 1.78 7.77 -9.90
CA LEU A 37 1.62 8.78 -10.93
C LEU A 37 1.58 10.19 -10.31
N GLU A 38 0.79 10.40 -9.26
CA GLU A 38 0.68 11.68 -8.56
C GLU A 38 2.01 12.18 -7.99
N ARG A 39 2.83 11.28 -7.47
CA ARG A 39 4.19 11.59 -6.97
C ARG A 39 5.24 11.74 -8.08
N THR A 40 4.84 11.57 -9.32
CA THR A 40 5.71 11.70 -10.51
C THR A 40 5.15 12.75 -11.46
N PHE A 41 4.62 13.84 -10.90
CA PHE A 41 4.09 14.99 -11.63
C PHE A 41 2.93 14.68 -12.58
N PHE A 42 2.14 13.66 -12.30
CA PHE A 42 0.84 13.53 -12.93
C PHE A 42 -0.26 14.09 -12.03
N LEU A 43 -1.28 14.67 -12.63
CA LEU A 43 -2.48 15.16 -11.97
C LEU A 43 -3.62 14.16 -12.23
N ARG A 44 -4.34 13.79 -11.19
CA ARG A 44 -5.52 12.93 -11.28
C ARG A 44 -6.68 13.70 -11.92
N GLU A 45 -7.37 13.04 -12.85
CA GLU A 45 -8.65 13.47 -13.40
C GLU A 45 -9.68 12.35 -13.29
N VAL A 46 -10.94 12.72 -12.99
CA VAL A 46 -12.04 11.78 -12.78
C VAL A 46 -13.21 12.16 -13.68
N ARG A 47 -13.50 11.34 -14.69
CA ARG A 47 -14.68 11.47 -15.57
C ARG A 47 -15.15 10.08 -16.01
N GLY A 48 -16.06 9.46 -15.26
CA GLY A 48 -16.52 8.08 -15.48
C GLY A 48 -15.48 6.99 -15.15
N CYS A 49 -14.20 7.30 -15.34
CA CYS A 49 -13.04 6.52 -14.88
C CYS A 49 -11.94 7.46 -14.36
N THR A 50 -11.04 6.93 -13.54
CA THR A 50 -9.86 7.66 -13.05
C THR A 50 -8.74 7.52 -14.07
N TRP A 51 -8.19 8.66 -14.48
CA TRP A 51 -7.01 8.74 -15.34
C TRP A 51 -6.12 9.89 -14.89
N HIS A 52 -4.94 9.98 -15.46
CA HIS A 52 -3.94 10.95 -15.06
C HIS A 52 -3.38 11.66 -16.28
N ARG A 53 -3.07 12.95 -16.14
CA ARG A 53 -2.31 13.70 -17.14
C ARG A 53 -1.06 14.28 -16.52
N MET A 54 0.00 14.43 -17.31
CA MET A 54 1.18 15.14 -16.84
C MET A 54 0.83 16.58 -16.44
N SER A 55 1.42 17.03 -15.34
CA SER A 55 1.29 18.39 -14.84
C SER A 55 1.80 19.37 -15.90
N PRO A 56 1.09 20.48 -16.15
CA PRO A 56 1.55 21.50 -17.09
C PRO A 56 2.78 22.25 -16.57
N THR A 57 3.17 22.02 -15.32
CA THR A 57 4.39 22.58 -14.71
C THR A 57 5.67 21.82 -15.11
N VAL A 58 5.55 20.69 -15.81
CA VAL A 58 6.71 19.96 -16.33
C VAL A 58 7.08 20.56 -17.69
N GLU A 59 8.30 21.10 -17.77
CA GLU A 59 8.83 21.70 -18.98
C GLU A 59 8.89 20.69 -20.14
N PRO A 60 8.63 21.10 -21.40
CA PRO A 60 8.60 20.20 -22.55
C PRO A 60 9.84 19.30 -22.69
N ALA A 61 11.03 19.84 -22.38
CA ALA A 61 12.28 19.11 -22.43
C ALA A 61 12.38 17.97 -21.41
N ASP A 62 11.68 18.09 -20.27
CA ASP A 62 11.73 17.13 -19.16
C ASP A 62 10.58 16.11 -19.21
N GLN A 63 9.56 16.34 -20.02
CA GLN A 63 8.35 15.49 -20.09
C GLN A 63 8.68 14.02 -20.33
N ALA A 64 9.56 13.73 -21.29
CA ALA A 64 9.97 12.36 -21.60
C ALA A 64 10.70 11.70 -20.42
N ALA A 65 11.56 12.44 -19.71
CA ALA A 65 12.29 11.94 -18.55
C ALA A 65 11.35 11.66 -17.36
N VAL A 66 10.40 12.57 -17.09
CA VAL A 66 9.38 12.38 -16.05
C VAL A 66 8.46 11.19 -16.38
N ALA A 67 8.05 11.03 -17.65
CA ALA A 67 7.25 9.89 -18.08
C ALA A 67 8.01 8.57 -17.92
N LYS A 68 9.29 8.51 -18.34
CA LYS A 68 10.17 7.35 -18.11
C LYS A 68 10.31 7.02 -16.63
N LEU A 69 10.46 8.03 -15.77
CA LEU A 69 10.53 7.84 -14.32
C LEU A 69 9.23 7.24 -13.77
N ALA A 70 8.07 7.69 -14.24
CA ALA A 70 6.78 7.13 -13.85
C ALA A 70 6.67 5.65 -14.27
N VAL A 71 7.06 5.33 -15.52
CA VAL A 71 7.08 3.95 -16.03
C VAL A 71 8.01 3.07 -15.17
N ALA A 72 9.23 3.52 -14.89
CA ALA A 72 10.20 2.79 -14.07
C ALA A 72 9.66 2.49 -12.65
N ARG A 73 9.00 3.47 -12.02
CA ARG A 73 8.42 3.33 -10.67
C ARG A 73 7.22 2.39 -10.65
N LEU A 74 6.37 2.44 -11.68
CA LEU A 74 5.25 1.52 -11.84
C LEU A 74 5.74 0.08 -12.07
N GLN A 75 6.74 -0.11 -12.93
CA GLN A 75 7.35 -1.42 -13.15
C GLN A 75 8.02 -1.96 -11.89
N ALA A 76 8.74 -1.12 -11.14
CA ALA A 76 9.35 -1.50 -9.86
C ALA A 76 8.32 -1.92 -8.81
N ALA A 77 7.12 -1.33 -8.86
CA ALA A 77 5.99 -1.73 -8.02
C ALA A 77 5.25 -2.99 -8.52
N GLY A 78 5.78 -3.67 -9.55
CA GLY A 78 5.27 -4.94 -10.08
C GLY A 78 4.19 -4.79 -11.17
N TYR A 79 3.88 -3.58 -11.62
CA TYR A 79 2.85 -3.38 -12.64
C TYR A 79 3.35 -3.73 -14.04
N ARG A 80 2.48 -4.36 -14.84
CA ARG A 80 2.65 -4.43 -16.29
C ARG A 80 2.29 -3.08 -16.90
N VAL A 81 3.28 -2.39 -17.46
CA VAL A 81 3.11 -1.07 -18.08
C VAL A 81 3.23 -1.17 -19.60
N GLN A 82 2.23 -0.64 -20.31
CA GLN A 82 2.26 -0.40 -21.75
C GLN A 82 2.59 1.07 -21.96
N ALA A 83 3.82 1.36 -22.37
CA ALA A 83 4.28 2.73 -22.58
C ALA A 83 4.60 2.98 -24.06
N ASP A 84 4.33 4.18 -24.55
CA ASP A 84 4.85 4.60 -25.85
C ASP A 84 6.38 4.44 -25.89
N ALA A 85 6.94 4.19 -27.07
CA ALA A 85 8.37 3.92 -27.25
C ALA A 85 9.27 5.04 -26.68
N GLU A 86 8.80 6.28 -26.70
CA GLU A 86 9.49 7.44 -26.10
C GLU A 86 9.67 7.30 -24.58
N PHE A 87 8.75 6.61 -23.88
CA PHE A 87 8.72 6.49 -22.41
C PHE A 87 9.08 5.09 -21.91
N ALA A 88 9.11 4.10 -22.81
CA ALA A 88 9.48 2.75 -22.48
C ALA A 88 10.90 2.69 -21.87
N THR A 89 11.03 1.94 -20.80
CA THR A 89 12.31 1.71 -20.11
C THR A 89 12.34 0.29 -19.54
N SER A 90 13.53 -0.30 -19.53
CA SER A 90 13.81 -1.57 -18.84
C SER A 90 14.37 -1.35 -17.44
N THR A 91 14.64 -0.10 -17.05
CA THR A 91 15.16 0.24 -15.74
C THR A 91 14.02 0.24 -14.72
N THR A 92 14.01 -0.74 -13.83
CA THR A 92 13.20 -0.69 -12.62
C THR A 92 13.96 0.06 -11.53
N ASP A 93 13.35 1.12 -10.98
CA ASP A 93 13.89 1.78 -9.79
C ASP A 93 13.65 0.87 -8.59
N SER A 94 14.63 0.00 -8.29
CA SER A 94 14.56 -1.00 -7.21
C SER A 94 14.29 -0.40 -5.82
N ARG A 95 14.34 0.94 -5.70
CA ARG A 95 14.14 1.69 -4.46
C ARG A 95 12.75 2.31 -4.34
N TYR A 96 11.82 2.07 -5.27
CA TYR A 96 10.49 2.69 -5.19
C TYR A 96 9.46 1.87 -4.42
N VAL A 97 9.75 1.55 -3.15
CA VAL A 97 8.73 1.12 -2.18
C VAL A 97 8.33 2.35 -1.37
N THR A 98 7.17 2.91 -1.70
CA THR A 98 6.64 4.04 -0.92
C THR A 98 6.15 3.57 0.45
N THR A 99 6.20 4.42 1.47
CA THR A 99 5.66 4.11 2.80
C THR A 99 4.21 3.59 2.74
N GLY A 100 3.38 4.16 1.86
CA GLY A 100 2.02 3.66 1.63
C GLY A 100 1.95 2.23 1.07
N ARG A 101 2.91 1.83 0.22
CA ARG A 101 3.05 0.43 -0.25
C ARG A 101 3.55 -0.48 0.86
N SER A 102 4.48 -0.03 1.70
CA SER A 102 4.90 -0.79 2.89
C SER A 102 3.72 -1.06 3.83
N ILE A 103 2.87 -0.05 4.10
CA ILE A 103 1.65 -0.21 4.90
C ILE A 103 0.65 -1.18 4.23
N ALA A 104 0.49 -1.10 2.90
CA ALA A 104 -0.37 -2.04 2.18
C ALA A 104 0.15 -3.49 2.23
N ASN A 105 1.47 -3.68 2.12
CA ASN A 105 2.11 -4.99 2.25
C ASN A 105 1.95 -5.53 3.69
N LEU A 106 2.06 -4.66 4.71
CA LEU A 106 1.78 -5.04 6.09
C LEU A 106 0.34 -5.50 6.26
N ALA A 107 -0.62 -4.80 5.67
CA ALA A 107 -2.03 -5.20 5.70
C ALA A 107 -2.29 -6.55 5.01
N GLU A 108 -1.59 -6.86 3.90
CA GLU A 108 -1.64 -8.19 3.28
C GLU A 108 -1.02 -9.25 4.19
N SER A 109 0.15 -8.96 4.75
CA SER A 109 0.85 -9.88 5.65
C SER A 109 0.00 -10.22 6.89
N ILE A 110 -0.79 -9.28 7.39
CA ILE A 110 -1.77 -9.52 8.47
C ILE A 110 -2.89 -10.47 8.02
N ARG A 111 -3.37 -10.37 6.77
CA ARG A 111 -4.40 -11.29 6.23
C ARG A 111 -3.87 -12.71 6.04
N GLU A 112 -2.62 -12.83 5.64
CA GLU A 112 -1.94 -14.11 5.39
C GLU A 112 -1.41 -14.78 6.66
N ALA A 113 -1.44 -14.10 7.81
CA ALA A 113 -0.93 -14.60 9.08
C ALA A 113 -1.63 -15.90 9.50
N GLY A 114 -0.84 -16.92 9.84
CA GLY A 114 -1.34 -18.25 10.19
C GLY A 114 -1.80 -18.39 11.65
N SER A 115 -1.50 -17.41 12.50
CA SER A 115 -1.78 -17.47 13.93
C SER A 115 -2.07 -16.10 14.55
N PRO A 116 -2.77 -16.04 15.70
CA PRO A 116 -2.94 -14.80 16.47
C PRO A 116 -1.62 -14.14 16.89
N ALA A 117 -0.61 -14.94 17.22
CA ALA A 117 0.74 -14.48 17.55
C ALA A 117 1.36 -13.67 16.40
N GLU A 118 1.30 -14.26 15.21
CA GLU A 118 1.77 -13.66 13.97
C GLU A 118 1.05 -12.36 13.60
N VAL A 119 -0.23 -12.23 13.92
CA VAL A 119 -0.97 -10.96 13.75
C VAL A 119 -0.54 -9.93 14.79
N SER A 120 -0.37 -10.35 16.05
CA SER A 120 0.11 -9.50 17.14
C SER A 120 1.49 -8.89 16.83
N ASP A 121 2.42 -9.71 16.33
CA ASP A 121 3.77 -9.28 15.94
C ASP A 121 3.71 -8.25 14.80
N ARG A 122 2.86 -8.47 13.79
CA ARG A 122 2.68 -7.53 12.68
C ARG A 122 2.02 -6.22 13.12
N LEU A 123 1.10 -6.28 14.09
CA LEU A 123 0.48 -5.07 14.66
C LEU A 123 1.47 -4.23 15.48
N GLU A 124 2.60 -4.78 15.90
CA GLU A 124 3.67 -4.02 16.57
C GLU A 124 4.22 -2.90 15.67
N GLU A 125 4.44 -3.17 14.39
CA GLU A 125 4.89 -2.16 13.40
C GLU A 125 3.92 -0.97 13.31
N VAL A 126 2.63 -1.21 13.54
CA VAL A 126 1.60 -0.15 13.54
C VAL A 126 1.60 0.64 14.85
N THR A 127 1.79 -0.06 15.97
CA THR A 127 1.49 0.41 17.33
C THR A 127 2.72 0.73 18.19
N ALA A 128 3.93 0.49 17.70
CA ALA A 128 5.16 0.84 18.40
C ALA A 128 5.16 2.32 18.82
N ALA A 129 5.54 2.57 20.07
CA ALA A 129 5.25 3.84 20.75
C ALA A 129 5.95 5.07 20.14
N HIS A 130 7.07 4.88 19.44
CA HIS A 130 7.93 5.97 18.98
C HIS A 130 8.15 5.97 17.47
N ASP A 131 8.35 4.80 16.88
CA ASP A 131 8.64 4.60 15.45
C ASP A 131 7.52 3.87 14.71
N GLY A 132 6.45 3.47 15.41
CA GLY A 132 5.28 2.88 14.77
C GLY A 132 4.58 3.84 13.82
N ILE A 133 3.80 3.27 12.90
CA ILE A 133 3.07 4.04 11.87
C ILE A 133 2.18 5.12 12.48
N LEU A 134 1.45 4.82 13.57
CA LEU A 134 0.57 5.79 14.21
C LEU A 134 1.35 6.87 14.96
N ALA A 135 2.46 6.53 15.63
CA ALA A 135 3.33 7.51 16.28
C ALA A 135 3.92 8.50 15.24
N SER A 136 4.41 7.97 14.12
CA SER A 136 4.93 8.76 12.99
C SER A 136 3.88 9.68 12.36
N LEU A 137 2.63 9.21 12.22
CA LEU A 137 1.53 10.05 11.72
C LEU A 137 1.18 11.17 12.72
N GLY A 138 1.20 10.88 14.02
CA GLY A 138 1.06 11.88 15.07
C GLY A 138 2.14 12.97 14.95
N GLN A 139 3.40 12.58 14.77
CA GLN A 139 4.52 13.51 14.59
C GLN A 139 4.37 14.39 13.34
N LEU A 140 3.86 13.83 12.23
CA LEU A 140 3.58 14.57 11.01
C LEU A 140 2.53 15.67 11.24
N LEU A 141 1.45 15.36 11.98
CA LEU A 141 0.41 16.34 12.32
C LEU A 141 0.95 17.46 13.22
N HIS A 142 1.78 17.13 14.21
CA HIS A 142 2.43 18.14 15.05
C HIS A 142 3.36 19.03 14.24
N SER A 143 4.13 18.44 13.32
CA SER A 143 5.03 19.19 12.44
C SER A 143 4.27 20.16 11.54
N LEU A 144 3.13 19.74 10.98
CA LEU A 144 2.21 20.63 10.25
C LEU A 144 1.67 21.75 11.13
N ALA A 145 1.28 21.45 12.37
CA ALA A 145 0.83 22.48 13.32
C ALA A 145 1.91 23.55 13.54
N SER A 146 3.17 23.14 13.75
CA SER A 146 4.30 24.06 13.91
C SER A 146 4.53 24.95 12.68
N VAL A 147 4.34 24.42 11.46
CA VAL A 147 4.41 25.22 10.23
C VAL A 147 3.33 26.31 10.23
N TYR A 148 2.09 25.95 10.55
CA TYR A 148 0.99 26.91 10.58
C TYR A 148 1.13 27.96 11.71
N ASP A 149 1.65 27.58 12.88
CA ASP A 149 1.97 28.55 13.93
C ASP A 149 3.00 29.59 13.45
N GLY A 150 3.96 29.18 12.61
CA GLY A 150 4.97 30.05 12.01
C GLY A 150 4.45 31.02 10.94
N LEU A 151 3.28 30.75 10.34
CA LEU A 151 2.67 31.64 9.33
C LEU A 151 2.00 32.88 9.94
N GLY A 152 1.60 32.81 11.22
CA GLY A 152 1.20 33.97 12.03
C GLY A 152 -0.20 34.54 11.76
N GLY A 153 -0.96 34.03 10.79
CA GLY A 153 -2.31 34.48 10.50
C GLY A 153 -3.37 33.95 11.50
N PRO A 154 -4.50 34.66 11.69
CA PRO A 154 -5.60 34.19 12.54
C PRO A 154 -6.19 32.84 12.09
N ALA A 155 -6.29 32.63 10.78
CA ALA A 155 -6.75 31.37 10.20
C ALA A 155 -5.72 30.24 10.42
N ASP A 156 -4.42 30.55 10.34
CA ASP A 156 -3.35 29.56 10.51
C ASP A 156 -3.33 28.99 11.93
N ARG A 157 -3.54 29.85 12.95
CA ARG A 157 -3.68 29.39 14.34
C ARG A 157 -4.81 28.38 14.53
N HIS A 158 -5.93 28.58 13.84
CA HIS A 158 -7.04 27.63 13.89
C HIS A 158 -6.65 26.29 13.24
N VAL A 159 -5.94 26.32 12.11
CA VAL A 159 -5.45 25.10 11.44
C VAL A 159 -4.44 24.37 12.31
N ALA A 160 -3.50 25.07 12.94
CA ALA A 160 -2.53 24.49 13.85
C ALA A 160 -3.20 23.79 15.05
N ALA A 161 -4.18 24.45 15.68
CA ALA A 161 -4.98 23.86 16.75
C ALA A 161 -5.73 22.59 16.29
N ARG A 162 -6.27 22.61 15.06
CA ARG A 162 -6.94 21.45 14.48
C ARG A 162 -5.98 20.28 14.25
N MET A 163 -4.76 20.51 13.78
CA MET A 163 -3.77 19.44 13.58
C MET A 163 -3.38 18.77 14.91
N ARG A 164 -3.14 19.57 15.96
CA ARG A 164 -2.93 19.05 17.33
C ARG A 164 -4.11 18.23 17.83
N TYR A 165 -5.33 18.73 17.64
CA TYR A 165 -6.55 17.99 17.98
C TYR A 165 -6.65 16.63 17.28
N LEU A 166 -6.32 16.56 15.98
CA LEU A 166 -6.33 15.29 15.26
C LEU A 166 -5.29 14.31 15.82
N ALA A 167 -4.09 14.78 16.11
CA ALA A 167 -3.02 13.95 16.66
C ALA A 167 -3.37 13.40 18.05
N GLU A 168 -3.89 14.24 18.92
CA GLU A 168 -4.14 13.88 20.33
C GLU A 168 -5.50 13.18 20.52
N HIS A 169 -6.56 13.68 19.90
CA HIS A 169 -7.95 13.32 20.22
C HIS A 169 -8.63 12.43 19.17
N ARG A 170 -8.00 12.22 18.01
CA ARG A 170 -8.51 11.28 16.99
C ARG A 170 -7.58 10.10 16.81
N LEU A 171 -6.28 10.33 16.75
CA LEU A 171 -5.31 9.26 16.60
C LEU A 171 -5.11 8.47 17.90
N GLY A 172 -5.10 9.16 19.05
CA GLY A 172 -4.96 8.53 20.37
C GLY A 172 -5.93 7.36 20.62
N PRO A 173 -7.26 7.53 20.44
CA PRO A 173 -8.22 6.44 20.57
C PRO A 173 -7.96 5.25 19.64
N ILE A 174 -7.62 5.51 18.37
CA ILE A 174 -7.29 4.46 17.39
C ILE A 174 -6.07 3.66 17.86
N THR A 175 -5.03 4.35 18.35
CA THR A 175 -3.83 3.71 18.90
C THR A 175 -4.17 2.84 20.10
N ALA A 176 -5.01 3.33 21.01
CA ALA A 176 -5.42 2.57 22.20
C ALA A 176 -6.21 1.30 21.83
N ASP A 177 -7.16 1.39 20.90
CA ASP A 177 -7.96 0.26 20.44
C ASP A 177 -7.08 -0.82 19.78
N LEU A 178 -6.09 -0.42 18.96
CA LEU A 178 -5.16 -1.36 18.33
C LEU A 178 -4.17 -1.97 19.33
N LEU A 179 -3.68 -1.20 20.31
CA LEU A 179 -2.85 -1.74 21.39
C LEU A 179 -3.63 -2.78 22.21
N HIS A 180 -4.89 -2.51 22.51
CA HIS A 180 -5.76 -3.45 23.20
C HIS A 180 -6.00 -4.72 22.36
N THR A 181 -6.31 -4.56 21.07
CA THR A 181 -6.48 -5.69 20.13
C THR A 181 -5.21 -6.54 20.06
N ARG A 182 -4.03 -5.92 19.98
CA ARG A 182 -2.74 -6.63 19.98
C ARG A 182 -2.53 -7.41 21.28
N ALA A 183 -2.82 -6.81 22.43
CA ALA A 183 -2.71 -7.48 23.73
C ALA A 183 -3.64 -8.70 23.81
N GLU A 184 -4.90 -8.59 23.37
CA GLU A 184 -5.82 -9.73 23.34
C GLU A 184 -5.31 -10.87 22.45
N LEU A 185 -4.71 -10.56 21.30
CA LEU A 185 -4.14 -11.56 20.38
C LEU A 185 -2.91 -12.26 21.00
N ALA A 186 -2.07 -11.51 21.72
CA ALA A 186 -0.95 -12.07 22.46
C ALA A 186 -1.42 -13.00 23.58
N ASP A 187 -2.43 -12.61 24.35
CA ASP A 187 -2.99 -13.42 25.45
C ASP A 187 -3.63 -14.73 24.96
N ARG A 188 -4.25 -14.71 23.77
CA ARG A 188 -4.77 -15.95 23.13
C ARG A 188 -3.67 -16.94 22.77
N THR A 189 -2.44 -16.46 22.59
CA THR A 189 -1.28 -17.29 22.25
C THR A 189 -0.68 -17.95 23.50
N THR A 190 -0.81 -17.33 24.67
CA THR A 190 -0.26 -17.83 25.95
C THR A 190 -1.27 -18.69 26.72
N ALA A 191 -2.56 -18.63 26.38
CA ALA A 191 -3.57 -19.52 26.95
C ALA A 191 -3.30 -20.99 26.57
N PRO A 192 -3.26 -21.94 27.53
CA PRO A 192 -3.12 -23.35 27.21
C PRO A 192 -4.28 -23.79 26.32
N ALA A 193 -3.97 -24.48 25.22
CA ALA A 193 -4.97 -24.99 24.29
C ALA A 193 -6.02 -25.81 25.07
N ARG A 194 -7.25 -25.30 25.16
CA ARG A 194 -8.37 -26.14 25.56
C ARG A 194 -8.47 -27.25 24.50
N PRO A 195 -8.57 -28.53 24.89
CA PRO A 195 -8.78 -29.61 23.94
C PRO A 195 -10.01 -29.29 23.08
N GLY A 196 -9.82 -29.01 21.78
CA GLY A 196 -10.92 -28.82 20.82
C GLY A 196 -11.05 -27.47 20.10
N THR A 197 -10.20 -26.46 20.35
CA THR A 197 -10.28 -25.14 19.66
C THR A 197 -9.14 -24.85 18.69
N ALA A 198 -8.61 -25.87 18.01
CA ALA A 198 -7.82 -25.63 16.81
C ALA A 198 -8.75 -25.12 15.70
N LEU A 199 -8.39 -24.01 15.05
CA LEU A 199 -8.96 -23.69 13.73
C LEU A 199 -8.72 -24.89 12.81
N PRO A 200 -9.69 -25.27 11.94
CA PRO A 200 -9.53 -26.43 11.08
C PRO A 200 -8.27 -26.25 10.24
N ALA A 201 -7.28 -27.11 10.48
CA ALA A 201 -6.10 -27.19 9.66
C ALA A 201 -6.55 -27.48 8.22
N ALA A 202 -6.10 -26.67 7.28
CA ALA A 202 -6.28 -26.98 5.87
C ALA A 202 -5.71 -28.37 5.61
N ALA A 203 -6.57 -29.30 5.20
CA ALA A 203 -6.19 -30.68 4.95
C ALA A 203 -5.13 -30.72 3.84
N LEU A 204 -3.89 -31.02 4.22
CA LEU A 204 -2.85 -31.38 3.26
C LEU A 204 -3.30 -32.65 2.52
N PRO A 205 -3.24 -32.69 1.18
CA PRO A 205 -3.58 -33.89 0.44
C PRO A 205 -2.60 -35.01 0.81
N ALA A 206 -3.15 -36.16 1.22
CA ALA A 206 -2.38 -37.34 1.55
C ALA A 206 -1.54 -37.78 0.35
N SER A 207 -0.23 -37.97 0.57
CA SER A 207 0.63 -38.63 -0.42
C SER A 207 0.17 -40.09 -0.61
N PRO A 208 0.11 -40.60 -1.85
CA PRO A 208 -0.32 -41.97 -2.11
C PRO A 208 0.71 -42.95 -1.56
N ALA A 209 0.22 -43.92 -0.77
CA ALA A 209 1.00 -45.02 -0.24
C ALA A 209 1.58 -45.88 -1.37
N SER A 210 2.91 -46.03 -1.38
CA SER A 210 3.64 -46.95 -2.24
C SER A 210 3.28 -48.39 -1.86
N THR A 211 2.54 -49.08 -2.73
CA THR A 211 2.33 -50.53 -2.64
C THR A 211 3.40 -51.24 -3.46
N ALA A 212 4.57 -51.47 -2.86
CA ALA A 212 5.55 -52.38 -3.43
C ALA A 212 5.19 -53.83 -3.04
N SER A 213 4.37 -54.46 -3.87
CA SER A 213 4.19 -55.91 -3.90
C SER A 213 5.41 -56.54 -4.57
N GLY A 214 6.27 -57.20 -3.79
CA GLY A 214 7.50 -57.86 -4.24
C GLY A 214 7.61 -59.26 -3.67
N ARG A 215 7.19 -60.24 -4.46
CA ARG A 215 7.08 -61.67 -4.19
C ARG A 215 8.46 -62.35 -4.22
N THR A 216 8.82 -63.09 -3.18
CA THR A 216 9.74 -64.24 -3.19
C THR A 216 9.04 -65.30 -2.33
N ARG A 217 8.84 -66.55 -2.73
CA ARG A 217 9.72 -67.53 -3.38
C ARG A 217 8.88 -68.58 -4.09
#